data_AF-A0AAN6N4Y1-F1
#
_entry.id   AF-A0AAN6N4Y1-F1
#
_cell.length_a   1.000
_cell.length_b   1.000
_cell.length_c   1.000
_cell.angle_alpha   90.00
_cell.angle_beta   90.00
_cell.angle_gamma   90.00
#
_symmetry.space_group_name_H-M   'P 1'
#
loop_
_entity.id
_entity.type
_entity.pdbx_description
1 polymer ?
#
loop_
_entity_poly.entity_id
_entity_poly.type
_entity_poly.pdbx_seq_one_letter_code
_entity_poly.pdbx_strand_id
1 'polypeptide(L)'
;MNRSSLTDTQTIIMQLVFAVAAISAFVLGRMANAAPAIENRIPRLGEFQVSITPGCPLQSPERFEFGLGSESDACRTFWNNTTYAAINVEYWHPQCLLTLFNTYGCTDPGIVSGLGCWTPEGGIKAYKVACPYKTW
;
A
#
# COMPACT_ATOMS: atom_id res chain seq x y z
N MET A 1 -7.22 -57.87 44.61
CA MET A 1 -7.13 -56.51 44.03
C MET A 1 -5.66 -56.26 43.78
N ASN A 2 -5.09 -55.96 42.61
CA ASN A 2 -5.59 -55.44 41.34
C ASN A 2 -4.66 -55.98 40.24
N ARG A 3 -5.22 -56.57 39.18
CA ARG A 3 -4.56 -56.66 37.87
C ARG A 3 -5.34 -55.75 36.92
N SER A 4 -4.61 -55.15 36.00
CA SER A 4 -5.10 -54.52 34.78
C SER A 4 -5.58 -53.07 34.90
N SER A 5 -4.66 -52.14 34.72
CA SER A 5 -4.88 -50.97 33.87
C SER A 5 -3.52 -50.52 33.31
N LEU A 6 -2.97 -51.36 32.44
CA LEU A 6 -1.72 -51.13 31.70
C LEU A 6 -2.02 -50.64 30.27
N THR A 7 -3.24 -50.17 30.00
CA THR A 7 -3.76 -49.85 28.66
C THR A 7 -4.19 -48.41 28.46
N ASP A 8 -4.17 -47.55 29.48
CA ASP A 8 -4.61 -46.15 29.33
C ASP A 8 -3.45 -45.16 29.10
N THR A 9 -2.26 -45.43 29.63
CA THR A 9 -1.14 -44.49 29.57
C THR A 9 -0.36 -44.53 28.24
N GLN A 10 -0.56 -45.59 27.44
CA GLN A 10 0.14 -45.79 26.16
C GLN A 10 -0.58 -45.11 24.97
N THR A 11 -1.87 -44.79 25.11
CA THR A 11 -2.67 -44.18 24.02
C THR A 11 -2.46 -42.65 23.92
N ILE A 12 -2.13 -42.00 25.06
CA ILE A 12 -2.01 -40.54 25.14
C ILE A 12 -0.65 -40.05 24.59
N ILE A 13 0.42 -40.83 24.77
CA ILE A 13 1.76 -40.45 24.32
C ILE A 13 1.85 -40.48 22.78
N MET A 14 1.12 -41.39 22.12
CA MET A 14 1.20 -41.54 20.66
C MET A 14 0.47 -40.43 19.89
N GLN A 15 -0.46 -39.68 20.51
CA GLN A 15 -1.15 -38.55 19.87
C GLN A 15 -0.37 -37.22 19.95
N LEU A 16 0.52 -37.06 20.93
CA LEU A 16 1.29 -35.82 21.08
C LEU A 16 2.44 -35.69 20.05
N VAL A 17 2.96 -36.82 19.56
CA VAL A 17 4.12 -36.82 18.64
C VAL A 17 3.73 -36.42 17.21
N PHE A 18 2.47 -36.65 16.80
CA PHE A 18 2.00 -36.28 15.45
C PHE A 18 1.57 -34.82 15.30
N ALA A 19 1.33 -34.09 16.40
CA ALA A 19 0.90 -32.69 16.32
C ALA A 19 2.07 -31.68 16.16
N VAL A 20 3.30 -32.07 16.50
CA VAL A 20 4.47 -31.16 16.50
C VAL A 20 5.13 -31.07 15.12
N ALA A 21 5.01 -32.10 14.28
CA ALA A 21 5.61 -32.12 12.95
C ALA A 21 4.84 -31.31 11.89
N ALA A 22 3.58 -30.92 12.15
CA ALA A 22 2.75 -30.17 11.21
C ALA A 22 2.93 -28.64 11.31
N ILE A 23 3.55 -28.13 12.38
CA ILE A 23 3.70 -26.69 12.61
C ILE A 23 4.99 -26.15 11.96
N SER A 24 5.97 -27.02 11.69
CA SER A 24 7.29 -26.61 11.17
C SER A 24 7.32 -26.27 9.68
N ALA A 25 6.29 -26.63 8.91
CA ALA A 25 6.26 -26.47 7.45
C ALA A 25 5.53 -25.20 6.97
N PHE A 26 4.85 -24.45 7.85
CA PHE A 26 4.03 -23.30 7.44
C PHE A 26 4.74 -21.94 7.53
N VAL A 27 5.91 -21.87 8.17
CA VAL A 27 6.56 -20.58 8.52
C VAL A 27 7.69 -20.18 7.55
N LEU A 28 8.20 -21.09 6.70
CA LEU A 28 9.38 -20.81 5.86
C LEU A 28 9.07 -20.59 4.36
N GLY A 29 7.81 -20.63 3.95
CA GLY A 29 7.42 -20.60 2.52
C GLY A 29 7.09 -19.23 1.92
N ARG A 30 7.18 -18.12 2.65
CA ARG A 30 6.72 -16.79 2.17
C ARG A 30 7.77 -15.68 2.16
N MET A 31 9.06 -16.03 2.16
CA MET A 31 10.12 -15.06 1.87
C MET A 31 10.70 -15.29 0.49
N ALA A 32 9.84 -15.32 -0.53
CA ALA A 32 10.24 -14.84 -1.84
C ALA A 32 10.34 -13.32 -1.73
N ASN A 33 11.44 -12.85 -1.13
CA ASN A 33 11.94 -11.50 -1.39
C ASN A 33 12.24 -11.46 -2.89
N ALA A 34 11.24 -11.12 -3.69
CA ALA A 34 11.50 -10.37 -4.89
C ALA A 34 12.13 -9.06 -4.38
N ALA A 35 13.46 -9.05 -4.27
CA ALA A 35 14.19 -7.80 -4.19
C ALA A 35 13.64 -6.96 -5.34
N PRO A 36 13.11 -5.76 -5.09
CA PRO A 36 12.68 -4.92 -6.19
C PRO A 36 13.90 -4.79 -7.10
N ALA A 37 13.73 -5.17 -8.37
CA ALA A 37 14.73 -4.90 -9.38
C ALA A 37 15.13 -3.44 -9.18
N ILE A 38 16.41 -3.18 -8.90
CA ILE A 38 16.95 -1.82 -8.85
C ILE A 38 16.94 -1.35 -10.30
N GLU A 39 15.75 -1.02 -10.78
CA GLU A 39 15.58 -0.25 -11.98
C GLU A 39 16.29 1.06 -11.67
N ASN A 40 17.26 1.41 -12.52
CA ASN A 40 18.05 2.62 -12.43
C ASN A 40 17.13 3.82 -12.73
N ARG A 41 16.11 4.00 -11.90
CA ARG A 41 15.16 5.08 -11.98
C ARG A 41 15.87 6.30 -11.42
N ILE A 42 15.90 7.35 -12.23
CA ILE A 42 16.19 8.72 -11.81
C ILE A 42 15.57 8.92 -10.42
N PRO A 43 16.26 9.51 -9.43
CA PRO A 43 15.65 9.71 -8.12
C PRO A 43 14.37 10.53 -8.25
N ARG A 44 13.29 10.08 -7.60
CA ARG A 44 11.94 10.67 -7.69
C ARG A 44 11.37 10.88 -6.29
N LEU A 45 10.48 11.86 -6.16
CA LEU A 45 9.72 12.11 -4.93
C LEU A 45 8.62 11.06 -4.73
N GLY A 46 8.03 10.55 -5.81
CA GLY A 46 6.95 9.58 -5.70
C GLY A 46 6.25 9.29 -7.01
N GLU A 47 5.40 8.27 -6.98
CA GLU A 47 4.50 7.88 -8.06
C GLU A 47 3.14 7.50 -7.50
N PHE A 48 2.10 7.95 -8.20
CA PHE A 48 0.75 7.48 -7.98
C PHE A 48 0.05 7.22 -9.30
N GLN A 49 -0.98 6.38 -9.25
CA GLN A 49 -1.86 6.06 -10.35
C GLN A 49 -3.25 6.59 -10.09
N VAL A 50 -3.96 6.97 -11.13
CA VAL A 50 -5.36 7.40 -11.05
C VAL A 50 -6.22 6.61 -12.03
N SER A 51 -7.51 6.49 -11.74
CA SER A 51 -8.49 5.90 -12.66
C SER A 51 -9.77 6.72 -12.68
N ILE A 52 -10.35 6.85 -13.87
CA ILE A 52 -11.69 7.44 -14.07
C ILE A 52 -12.80 6.47 -13.64
N THR A 53 -12.47 5.19 -13.43
CA THR A 53 -13.40 4.16 -12.98
C THR A 53 -13.27 4.02 -11.47
N PRO A 54 -14.37 4.01 -10.71
CA PRO A 54 -14.29 3.78 -9.28
C PRO A 54 -13.80 2.36 -8.97
N GLY A 55 -13.07 2.21 -7.86
CA GLY A 55 -12.69 0.91 -7.31
C GLY A 55 -11.19 0.73 -7.09
N CYS A 56 -10.90 -0.18 -6.15
CA CYS A 56 -9.56 -0.66 -5.82
C CYS A 56 -9.56 -2.19 -5.93
N PRO A 57 -8.65 -2.82 -6.72
CA PRO A 57 -7.56 -2.21 -7.49
C PRO A 57 -8.06 -1.36 -8.67
N LEU A 58 -7.22 -0.42 -9.12
CA LEU A 58 -7.55 0.50 -10.20
C LEU A 58 -7.77 -0.27 -11.53
N GLN A 59 -8.85 0.08 -12.23
CA GLN A 59 -9.12 -0.39 -13.59
C GLN A 59 -8.54 0.61 -14.60
N SER A 60 -7.67 0.18 -15.51
CA SER A 60 -7.00 1.04 -16.51
C SER A 60 -6.33 2.29 -15.93
N PRO A 61 -5.30 2.14 -15.07
CA PRO A 61 -4.68 3.27 -14.39
C PRO A 61 -3.83 4.14 -15.34
N GLU A 62 -3.91 5.46 -15.14
CA GLU A 62 -2.93 6.42 -15.67
C GLU A 62 -1.88 6.71 -14.60
N ARG A 63 -0.59 6.67 -14.96
CA ARG A 63 0.55 6.85 -14.04
C ARG A 63 1.03 8.30 -14.03
N PHE A 64 1.29 8.83 -12.83
CA PHE A 64 1.86 10.15 -12.59
C PHE A 64 3.10 10.05 -11.71
N GLU A 65 4.21 10.61 -12.19
CA GLU A 65 5.51 10.55 -11.52
C GLU A 65 6.01 11.95 -11.16
N PHE A 66 6.62 12.08 -9.98
CA PHE A 66 7.16 13.36 -9.48
C PHE A 66 8.67 13.27 -9.35
N GLY A 67 9.40 13.99 -10.21
CA GLY A 67 10.85 14.11 -10.11
C GLY A 67 11.30 14.88 -8.87
N LEU A 68 12.55 14.70 -8.45
CA LEU A 68 13.15 15.59 -7.45
C LEU A 68 13.09 17.05 -7.90
N GLY A 69 12.87 17.98 -6.96
CA GLY A 69 12.77 19.42 -7.24
C GLY A 69 11.40 19.84 -7.80
N SER A 70 10.48 18.90 -8.04
CA SER A 70 9.13 19.19 -8.49
C SER A 70 8.14 19.47 -7.35
N GLU A 71 8.60 19.37 -6.09
CA GLU A 71 7.81 19.72 -4.92
C GLU A 71 7.30 21.17 -5.01
N SER A 72 6.01 21.33 -4.78
CA SER A 72 5.34 22.62 -4.82
C SER A 72 4.03 22.54 -4.05
N ASP A 73 3.81 23.50 -3.17
CA ASP A 73 2.51 23.69 -2.51
C ASP A 73 1.47 24.37 -3.43
N ALA A 74 1.78 24.55 -4.71
CA ALA A 74 0.82 25.02 -5.70
C ALA A 74 -0.26 23.96 -5.97
N CYS A 75 -1.51 24.41 -6.07
CA CYS A 75 -2.62 23.55 -6.50
C CYS A 75 -2.44 23.16 -7.97
N ARG A 76 -2.39 21.86 -8.26
CA ARG A 76 -2.26 21.32 -9.62
C ARG A 76 -3.51 20.56 -9.99
N THR A 77 -4.08 20.85 -11.15
CA THR A 77 -5.16 20.04 -11.72
C THR A 77 -4.57 18.94 -12.59
N PHE A 78 -5.34 17.87 -12.76
CA PHE A 78 -5.00 16.85 -13.74
C PHE A 78 -5.23 17.34 -15.17
N TRP A 79 -4.66 16.61 -16.14
CA TRP A 79 -4.77 16.95 -17.56
C TRP A 79 -6.23 17.21 -17.97
N ASN A 80 -6.46 18.27 -18.75
CA ASN A 80 -7.78 18.70 -19.21
C ASN A 80 -8.83 18.89 -18.09
N ASN A 81 -8.42 19.18 -16.86
CA ASN A 81 -9.32 19.27 -15.71
C ASN A 81 -10.15 17.98 -15.51
N THR A 82 -9.54 16.84 -15.77
CA THR A 82 -10.19 15.53 -15.57
C THR A 82 -10.47 15.29 -14.08
N THR A 83 -11.65 14.75 -13.77
CA THR A 83 -11.96 14.21 -12.45
C THR A 83 -11.71 12.70 -12.47
N TYR A 84 -10.88 12.21 -11.55
CA TYR A 84 -10.65 10.78 -11.36
C TYR A 84 -11.50 10.24 -10.22
N ALA A 85 -11.89 8.97 -10.29
CA ALA A 85 -12.70 8.31 -9.27
C ALA A 85 -11.83 7.66 -8.17
N ALA A 86 -10.64 7.18 -8.52
CA ALA A 86 -9.76 6.48 -7.61
C ALA A 86 -8.28 6.80 -7.86
N ILE A 87 -7.46 6.56 -6.84
CA ILE A 87 -6.00 6.75 -6.86
C ILE A 87 -5.30 5.62 -6.12
N ASN A 88 -4.10 5.26 -6.54
CA ASN A 88 -3.24 4.30 -5.86
C ASN A 88 -1.83 4.88 -5.72
N VAL A 89 -1.36 5.06 -4.50
CA VAL A 89 -0.01 5.55 -4.21
C VAL A 89 0.92 4.35 -4.12
N GLU A 90 1.80 4.18 -5.12
CA GLU A 90 2.71 3.04 -5.20
C GLU A 90 3.97 3.26 -4.36
N TYR A 91 4.59 4.44 -4.48
CA TYR A 91 5.71 4.84 -3.64
C TYR A 91 5.74 6.34 -3.44
N TRP A 92 6.16 6.78 -2.27
CA TRP A 92 6.30 8.18 -1.94
C TRP A 92 7.46 8.36 -0.97
N HIS A 93 8.26 9.41 -1.15
CA HIS A 93 9.33 9.73 -0.22
C HIS A 93 8.71 10.07 1.14
N PRO A 94 9.17 9.47 2.25
CA PRO A 94 8.50 9.60 3.55
C PRO A 94 8.49 11.02 4.12
N GLN A 95 9.36 11.90 3.60
CA GLN A 95 9.41 13.32 3.97
C GLN A 95 8.45 14.21 3.17
N CYS A 96 7.71 13.62 2.23
CA CYS A 96 6.78 14.32 1.35
C CYS A 96 5.35 13.86 1.58
N LEU A 97 4.39 14.70 1.18
CA LEU A 97 2.97 14.47 1.29
C LEU A 97 2.33 14.68 -0.09
N LEU A 98 1.44 13.76 -0.45
CA LEU A 98 0.49 13.92 -1.54
C LEU A 98 -0.87 14.27 -0.94
N THR A 99 -1.39 15.45 -1.24
CA THR A 99 -2.71 15.88 -0.80
C THR A 99 -3.62 15.95 -2.01
N LEU A 100 -4.81 15.38 -1.90
CA LEU A 100 -5.79 15.24 -2.97
C LEU A 100 -7.00 16.11 -2.67
N PHE A 101 -7.61 16.67 -3.69
CA PHE A 101 -8.69 17.65 -3.54
C PHE A 101 -9.87 17.31 -4.45
N ASN A 102 -11.07 17.55 -3.95
CA ASN A 102 -12.32 17.35 -4.68
C ASN A 102 -12.76 18.63 -5.44
N THR A 103 -12.00 19.71 -5.29
CA THR A 103 -12.16 20.99 -5.99
C THR A 103 -10.96 21.27 -6.87
N TYR A 104 -11.17 21.92 -8.03
CA TYR A 104 -10.07 22.28 -8.94
C TYR A 104 -9.14 23.37 -8.37
N GLY A 105 -9.61 24.14 -7.39
CA GLY A 105 -8.84 25.21 -6.75
C GLY A 105 -8.17 24.81 -5.43
N CYS A 106 -8.24 23.54 -5.03
CA CYS A 106 -7.75 23.05 -3.74
C CYS A 106 -8.29 23.86 -2.54
N THR A 107 -9.57 24.25 -2.61
CA THR A 107 -10.24 25.04 -1.57
C THR A 107 -10.88 24.19 -0.49
N ASP A 108 -11.10 22.90 -0.78
CA ASP A 108 -11.52 21.93 0.22
C ASP A 108 -10.34 21.54 1.14
N PRO A 109 -10.59 20.96 2.33
CA PRO A 109 -9.54 20.59 3.28
C PRO A 109 -8.48 19.62 2.71
N GLY A 110 -8.81 18.92 1.61
CA GLY A 110 -7.97 17.92 1.01
C GLY A 110 -7.86 16.64 1.83
N ILE A 111 -7.44 15.57 1.18
CA ILE A 111 -7.19 14.26 1.77
C ILE A 111 -5.70 13.96 1.58
N VAL A 112 -4.96 13.81 2.66
CA VAL A 112 -3.56 13.37 2.60
C VAL A 112 -3.58 11.87 2.30
N SER A 113 -3.22 11.50 1.07
CA SER A 113 -3.19 10.10 0.67
C SER A 113 -1.96 9.39 1.22
N GLY A 114 -2.18 8.26 1.92
CA GLY A 114 -1.13 7.33 2.31
C GLY A 114 -0.86 6.28 1.23
N LEU A 115 0.12 5.41 1.46
CA LEU A 115 0.38 4.24 0.61
C LEU A 115 -0.89 3.39 0.46
N GLY A 116 -1.13 2.89 -0.75
CA GLY A 116 -2.29 2.09 -1.08
C GLY A 116 -3.33 2.82 -1.94
N CYS A 117 -4.48 2.16 -2.13
CA CYS A 117 -5.53 2.59 -3.05
C CYS A 117 -6.70 3.24 -2.31
N TRP A 118 -7.18 4.35 -2.85
CA TRP A 118 -8.20 5.22 -2.29
C TRP A 118 -9.26 5.55 -3.35
N THR A 119 -10.52 5.60 -2.94
CA THR A 119 -11.66 5.97 -3.81
C THR A 119 -12.56 6.93 -3.04
N PRO A 120 -12.13 8.20 -2.85
CA PRO A 120 -12.89 9.17 -2.07
C PRO A 120 -14.21 9.53 -2.74
N GLU A 121 -15.25 9.76 -1.93
CA GLU A 121 -16.54 10.23 -2.42
C GLU A 121 -16.39 11.59 -3.12
N GLY A 122 -17.02 11.78 -4.27
CA GLY A 122 -16.95 13.03 -5.05
C GLY A 122 -15.76 13.14 -6.02
N GLY A 123 -14.86 12.14 -6.02
CA GLY A 123 -13.73 12.06 -6.94
C GLY A 123 -12.63 13.08 -6.68
N ILE A 124 -11.53 12.92 -7.41
CA ILE A 124 -10.28 13.66 -7.24
C ILE A 124 -10.08 14.56 -8.44
N LYS A 125 -9.97 15.87 -8.21
CA LYS A 125 -9.90 16.91 -9.25
C LYS A 125 -8.57 17.63 -9.31
N ALA A 126 -7.91 17.75 -8.15
CA ALA A 126 -6.63 18.41 -8.03
C ALA A 126 -5.78 17.71 -6.97
N TYR A 127 -4.50 18.06 -6.96
CA TYR A 127 -3.53 17.53 -6.01
C TYR A 127 -2.45 18.56 -5.68
N LYS A 128 -1.76 18.37 -4.56
CA LYS A 128 -0.57 19.09 -4.14
C LYS A 128 0.52 18.11 -3.72
N VAL A 129 1.77 18.48 -3.96
CA VAL A 129 2.96 17.68 -3.62
C VAL A 129 3.91 18.55 -2.83
N ALA A 130 3.95 18.37 -1.51
CA ALA A 130 4.79 19.17 -0.63
C ALA A 130 5.76 18.28 0.15
N CYS A 131 6.97 18.77 0.41
CA CYS A 131 7.98 18.07 1.22
C CYS A 131 8.33 18.86 2.48
N PRO A 132 7.39 19.04 3.42
CA PRO A 132 7.57 19.91 4.58
C PRO A 132 8.63 19.39 5.57
N TYR A 133 8.95 18.10 5.53
CA TYR A 133 9.90 17.45 6.45
C TYR A 133 11.30 17.27 5.86
N LYS A 134 11.58 17.92 4.73
CA LYS A 134 12.89 17.89 4.08
C LYS A 134 13.87 18.75 4.87
N THR A 135 14.82 18.12 5.56
CA THR A 135 15.96 18.80 6.19
C THR A 135 17.14 18.76 5.23
N TRP A 136 17.61 19.92 4.79
CA TRP A 136 18.73 20.07 3.85
C TRP A 136 20.09 19.90 4.53
#